data_AF-W9N790-F1
#
_entry.id   AF-W9N790-F1
#
_cell.length_a   1.000
_cell.length_b   1.000
_cell.length_c   1.000
_cell.angle_alpha   90.00
_cell.angle_beta   90.00
_cell.angle_gamma   90.00
#
_symmetry.space_group_name_H-M   'P 1'
#
loop_
_entity.id
_entity.type
_entity.pdbx_description
1 polymer ?
#
loop_
_entity_poly.entity_id
_entity_poly.type
_entity_poly.pdbx_seq_one_letter_code
_entity_poly.pdbx_strand_id
1 'polypeptide(L)'
;MFMKVVSDQGAWKYDATSFDIPWRNVDSLGKKPLVIGILPEDPTYRLHPPVRRALAAATLSLRQAGHTIVTLPSEDRISTLLGSRIAWNYLMVSGPNPQLIPERFGEPLVPSIAAGINPFAHGGIPVSTELSVPDQLCALNDLRDVYSRAWQETWHRQQLDVILGPGAVSTAAPHDTYGFPVYTIIWNLLDYPAGIIPFGFASREEDPTPQKSTAEHAPDYKPEDYDGAPCALQVITPRFRDEECIEAMRIIDRDIRRKD
;
A
#
# COMPACT_ATOMS: atom_id res chain seq x y z
N MET A 1 -2.17 -20.14 -8.61
CA MET A 1 -2.44 -21.53 -8.16
C MET A 1 -2.99 -21.55 -6.73
N PHE A 2 -2.26 -21.07 -5.72
CA PHE A 2 -2.69 -21.09 -4.31
C PHE A 2 -4.07 -20.44 -4.08
N MET A 3 -4.25 -19.18 -4.49
CA MET A 3 -5.51 -18.45 -4.25
C MET A 3 -6.74 -19.16 -4.86
N LYS A 4 -6.62 -19.65 -6.10
CA LYS A 4 -7.66 -20.45 -6.76
C LYS A 4 -8.01 -21.71 -5.96
N VAL A 5 -7.00 -22.47 -5.52
CA VAL A 5 -7.21 -23.72 -4.77
C VAL A 5 -7.97 -23.46 -3.47
N VAL A 6 -7.61 -22.39 -2.75
CA VAL A 6 -8.27 -21.99 -1.49
C VAL A 6 -9.71 -21.54 -1.73
N SER A 7 -9.93 -20.66 -2.72
CA SER A 7 -11.27 -20.19 -3.11
C SER A 7 -12.19 -21.37 -3.48
N ASP A 8 -11.67 -22.34 -4.25
CA ASP A 8 -12.43 -23.52 -4.69
C ASP A 8 -12.81 -24.48 -3.53
N GLN A 9 -12.26 -24.33 -2.31
CA GLN A 9 -12.64 -25.18 -1.16
C GLN A 9 -14.01 -24.82 -0.54
N GLY A 10 -14.61 -23.69 -0.92
CA GLY A 10 -15.88 -23.23 -0.34
C GLY A 10 -15.74 -22.80 1.11
N ALA A 11 -14.83 -21.86 1.38
CA ALA A 11 -14.50 -21.37 2.72
C ALA A 11 -15.70 -20.82 3.51
N TRP A 12 -16.74 -20.30 2.83
CA TRP A 12 -18.00 -19.85 3.43
C TRP A 12 -18.73 -20.92 4.26
N LYS A 13 -18.45 -22.22 4.01
CA LYS A 13 -19.00 -23.33 4.80
C LYS A 13 -18.43 -23.40 6.22
N TYR A 14 -17.27 -22.79 6.44
CA TYR A 14 -16.52 -22.83 7.70
C TYR A 14 -16.40 -21.46 8.36
N ASP A 15 -16.54 -20.38 7.61
CA ASP A 15 -16.43 -19.00 8.08
C ASP A 15 -17.56 -18.14 7.51
N ALA A 16 -18.43 -17.62 8.38
CA ALA A 16 -19.55 -16.77 8.00
C ALA A 16 -19.15 -15.39 7.45
N THR A 17 -17.88 -14.99 7.62
CA THR A 17 -17.33 -13.76 7.07
C THR A 17 -16.75 -13.94 5.67
N SER A 18 -16.58 -15.18 5.22
CA SER A 18 -16.04 -15.51 3.90
C SER A 18 -17.10 -15.40 2.82
N PHE A 19 -16.77 -14.72 1.72
CA PHE A 19 -17.65 -14.61 0.57
C PHE A 19 -17.52 -15.82 -0.36
N ASP A 20 -18.66 -16.35 -0.83
CA ASP A 20 -18.72 -17.40 -1.85
C ASP A 20 -18.56 -16.82 -3.26
N ILE A 21 -17.35 -16.32 -3.56
CA ILE A 21 -17.01 -15.76 -4.88
C ILE A 21 -16.13 -16.77 -5.61
N PRO A 22 -16.57 -17.33 -6.75
CA PRO A 22 -15.78 -18.30 -7.50
C PRO A 22 -14.61 -17.62 -8.21
N TRP A 23 -13.48 -18.34 -8.32
CA TRP A 23 -12.31 -17.86 -9.06
C TRP A 23 -12.62 -17.70 -10.56
N ARG A 24 -12.50 -16.47 -11.06
CA ARG A 24 -12.80 -16.10 -12.45
C ARG A 24 -11.61 -16.33 -13.36
N ASN A 25 -11.90 -16.62 -14.63
CA ASN A 25 -10.90 -16.57 -15.69
C ASN A 25 -10.80 -15.13 -16.21
N VAL A 26 -9.59 -14.57 -16.23
CA VAL A 26 -9.29 -13.20 -16.67
C VAL A 26 -8.26 -13.16 -17.82
N ASP A 27 -8.15 -14.24 -18.62
CA ASP A 27 -7.18 -14.39 -19.72
C ASP A 27 -7.26 -13.27 -20.77
N SER A 28 -8.36 -12.51 -20.81
CA SER A 28 -8.50 -11.35 -21.69
C SER A 28 -7.63 -10.17 -21.30
N LEU A 29 -7.24 -10.04 -20.03
CA LEU A 29 -6.49 -8.88 -19.51
C LEU A 29 -5.14 -8.73 -20.23
N GLY A 30 -4.45 -9.85 -20.51
CA GLY A 30 -3.17 -9.85 -21.22
C GLY A 30 -3.23 -9.73 -22.74
N LYS A 31 -4.44 -9.61 -23.35
CA LYS A 31 -4.61 -9.52 -24.81
C LYS A 31 -4.40 -8.12 -25.37
N LYS A 32 -4.39 -7.09 -24.51
CA LYS A 32 -4.18 -5.69 -24.87
C LYS A 32 -3.19 -5.07 -23.89
N PRO A 33 -2.49 -3.99 -24.27
CA PRO A 33 -1.69 -3.25 -23.32
C PRO A 33 -2.57 -2.65 -22.21
N LEU A 34 -2.15 -2.87 -20.96
CA LEU A 34 -2.77 -2.31 -19.76
C LEU A 34 -2.71 -0.77 -19.71
N VAL A 35 -3.70 -0.17 -19.06
CA VAL A 35 -3.68 1.20 -18.54
C VAL A 35 -3.26 1.17 -17.07
N ILE A 36 -2.04 1.62 -16.80
CA ILE A 36 -1.36 1.52 -15.50
C ILE A 36 -1.31 2.90 -14.86
N GLY A 37 -1.99 3.05 -13.72
CA GLY A 37 -1.92 4.24 -12.87
C GLY A 37 -0.67 4.22 -11.99
N ILE A 38 0.20 5.23 -12.07
CA ILE A 38 1.34 5.37 -11.15
C ILE A 38 0.87 6.13 -9.91
N LEU A 39 0.95 5.49 -8.74
CA LEU A 39 0.63 6.12 -7.47
C LEU A 39 1.63 7.26 -7.19
N PRO A 40 1.18 8.49 -6.93
CA PRO A 40 2.07 9.57 -6.60
C PRO A 40 2.73 9.33 -5.24
N GLU A 41 3.94 9.83 -5.12
CA GLU A 41 4.60 9.93 -3.82
C GLU A 41 3.82 10.87 -2.90
N ASP A 42 3.70 10.46 -1.63
CA ASP A 42 3.16 11.31 -0.58
C ASP A 42 4.21 12.33 -0.13
N PRO A 43 3.87 13.63 -0.06
CA PRO A 43 4.82 14.68 0.30
C PRO A 43 5.35 14.54 1.74
N THR A 44 4.60 13.88 2.64
CA THR A 44 5.03 13.62 4.01
C THR A 44 5.93 12.40 4.08
N TYR A 45 5.55 11.33 3.37
CA TYR A 45 6.26 10.05 3.37
C TYR A 45 7.05 9.85 2.09
N ARG A 46 8.08 10.68 1.93
CA ARG A 46 8.91 10.69 0.72
C ARG A 46 9.75 9.42 0.58
N LEU A 47 9.68 8.79 -0.58
CA LEU A 47 10.43 7.60 -0.97
C LEU A 47 11.94 7.83 -0.88
N HIS A 48 12.62 6.81 -0.42
CA HIS A 48 14.07 6.70 -0.54
C HIS A 48 14.47 6.65 -2.03
N PRO A 49 15.63 7.22 -2.40
CA PRO A 49 16.14 7.21 -3.77
C PRO A 49 16.05 5.85 -4.50
N PRO A 50 16.47 4.70 -3.92
CA PRO A 50 16.40 3.41 -4.60
C PRO A 50 14.97 2.95 -4.92
N VAL A 51 14.00 3.26 -4.06
CA VAL A 51 12.58 2.90 -4.28
C VAL A 51 12.02 3.72 -5.44
N ARG A 52 12.33 5.02 -5.48
CA ARG A 52 11.94 5.92 -6.57
C ARG A 52 12.57 5.49 -7.90
N ARG A 53 13.86 5.15 -7.89
CA ARG A 53 14.59 4.66 -9.06
C ARG A 53 13.98 3.36 -9.59
N ALA A 54 13.68 2.40 -8.72
CA ALA A 54 13.04 1.14 -9.11
C ALA A 54 11.65 1.38 -9.75
N LEU A 55 10.82 2.24 -9.17
CA LEU A 55 9.51 2.59 -9.73
C LEU A 55 9.64 3.30 -11.08
N ALA A 56 10.61 4.21 -11.23
CA ALA A 56 10.87 4.90 -12.49
C ALA A 56 11.35 3.95 -13.59
N ALA A 57 12.28 3.04 -13.27
CA ALA A 57 12.78 2.03 -14.20
C ALA A 57 11.65 1.09 -14.66
N ALA A 58 10.83 0.59 -13.72
CA ALA A 58 9.68 -0.25 -14.07
C ALA A 58 8.67 0.48 -14.97
N THR A 59 8.37 1.74 -14.65
CA THR A 59 7.48 2.59 -15.45
C THR A 59 8.00 2.77 -16.88
N LEU A 60 9.32 2.95 -17.04
CA LEU A 60 9.96 3.07 -18.35
C LEU A 60 9.83 1.76 -19.15
N SER A 61 10.18 0.61 -18.56
CA SER A 61 10.08 -0.69 -19.22
C SER A 61 8.64 -1.03 -19.62
N LEU A 62 7.66 -0.73 -18.76
CA LEU A 62 6.24 -0.94 -19.07
C LEU A 62 5.78 -0.05 -20.24
N ARG A 63 6.21 1.20 -20.28
CA ARG A 63 5.93 2.10 -21.41
C ARG A 63 6.55 1.55 -22.71
N GLN A 64 7.80 1.07 -22.68
CA GLN A 64 8.46 0.47 -23.83
C GLN A 64 7.77 -0.83 -24.30
N ALA A 65 7.20 -1.59 -23.38
CA ALA A 65 6.38 -2.77 -23.69
C ALA A 65 5.00 -2.44 -24.30
N GLY A 66 4.65 -1.15 -24.42
CA GLY A 66 3.45 -0.66 -25.09
C GLY A 66 2.28 -0.34 -24.15
N HIS A 67 2.47 -0.42 -22.82
CA HIS A 67 1.44 -0.08 -21.85
C HIS A 67 1.17 1.43 -21.81
N THR A 68 -0.07 1.80 -21.49
CA THR A 68 -0.43 3.19 -21.23
C THR A 68 -0.10 3.51 -19.78
N ILE A 69 0.76 4.51 -19.55
CA ILE A 69 1.13 4.97 -18.22
C ILE A 69 0.39 6.26 -17.89
N VAL A 70 -0.35 6.28 -16.80
CA VAL A 70 -1.08 7.45 -16.30
C VAL A 70 -0.51 7.83 -14.94
N THR A 71 0.12 8.99 -14.82
CA THR A 71 0.48 9.53 -13.50
C THR A 71 -0.80 9.98 -12.81
N LEU A 72 -1.13 9.35 -11.68
CA LEU A 72 -2.34 9.72 -10.94
C LEU A 72 -2.15 11.09 -10.27
N PRO A 73 -3.22 11.90 -10.17
CA PRO A 73 -3.12 13.24 -9.61
C PRO A 73 -2.90 13.17 -8.08
N SER A 74 -2.08 14.08 -7.56
CA SER A 74 -1.93 14.29 -6.13
C SER A 74 -3.11 15.13 -5.60
N GLU A 75 -4.26 14.50 -5.41
CA GLU A 75 -5.45 15.15 -4.82
C GLU A 75 -5.62 14.71 -3.35
N ASP A 76 -5.94 15.65 -2.45
CA ASP A 76 -6.10 15.39 -1.01
C ASP A 76 -7.10 14.26 -0.74
N ARG A 77 -8.19 14.21 -1.52
CA ARG A 77 -9.29 13.25 -1.38
C ARG A 77 -8.91 11.78 -1.67
N ILE A 78 -7.79 11.53 -2.35
CA ILE A 78 -7.22 10.19 -2.58
C ILE A 78 -5.81 10.07 -2.01
N SER A 79 -5.34 11.04 -1.22
CA SER A 79 -3.99 11.02 -0.66
C SER A 79 -3.77 9.80 0.25
N THR A 80 -2.54 9.32 0.30
CA THR A 80 -2.18 8.18 1.13
C THR A 80 -2.18 8.53 2.61
N LEU A 81 -1.78 9.76 2.97
CA LEU A 81 -1.88 10.29 4.33
C LEU A 81 -3.33 10.34 4.84
N LEU A 82 -4.30 10.83 4.04
CA LEU A 82 -5.71 10.84 4.47
C LEU A 82 -6.23 9.42 4.73
N GLY A 83 -6.02 8.52 3.77
CA GLY A 83 -6.43 7.11 3.92
C GLY A 83 -5.78 6.46 5.14
N SER A 84 -4.49 6.73 5.37
CA SER A 84 -3.74 6.24 6.52
C SER A 84 -4.31 6.71 7.85
N ARG A 85 -4.68 7.98 7.94
CA ARG A 85 -5.30 8.56 9.14
C ARG A 85 -6.66 7.95 9.41
N ILE A 86 -7.49 7.76 8.39
CA ILE A 86 -8.80 7.10 8.55
C ILE A 86 -8.59 5.65 9.01
N ALA A 87 -7.71 4.90 8.34
CA ALA A 87 -7.41 3.51 8.66
C ALA A 87 -6.90 3.34 10.10
N TRP A 88 -5.94 4.17 10.52
CA TRP A 88 -5.40 4.10 11.87
C TRP A 88 -6.42 4.53 12.93
N ASN A 89 -7.30 5.49 12.63
CA ASN A 89 -8.37 5.88 13.53
C ASN A 89 -9.37 4.71 13.77
N TYR A 90 -9.66 3.87 12.77
CA TYR A 90 -10.42 2.62 12.99
C TYR A 90 -9.72 1.68 13.95
N LEU A 91 -8.41 1.48 13.80
CA LEU A 91 -7.62 0.58 14.66
C LEU A 91 -7.58 1.08 16.11
N MET A 92 -7.64 2.39 16.34
CA MET A 92 -7.75 2.94 17.70
C MET A 92 -9.11 2.71 18.35
N VAL A 93 -10.19 2.80 17.59
CA VAL A 93 -11.56 2.67 18.13
C VAL A 93 -11.92 1.20 18.38
N SER A 94 -11.53 0.32 17.45
CA SER A 94 -11.94 -1.10 17.47
C SER A 94 -10.84 -2.06 17.92
N GLY A 95 -9.59 -1.61 18.01
CA GLY A 95 -8.44 -2.44 18.34
C GLY A 95 -8.13 -2.51 19.84
N PRO A 96 -7.37 -3.53 20.28
CA PRO A 96 -6.87 -3.59 21.64
C PRO A 96 -5.90 -2.43 21.89
N ASN A 97 -6.03 -1.74 23.03
CA ASN A 97 -5.09 -0.70 23.42
C ASN A 97 -3.76 -1.33 23.87
N PRO A 98 -2.64 -1.18 23.12
CA PRO A 98 -1.36 -1.80 23.49
C PRO A 98 -0.83 -1.31 24.82
N GLN A 99 -1.20 -0.10 25.26
CA GLN A 99 -0.74 0.46 26.54
C GLN A 99 -1.24 -0.32 27.75
N LEU A 100 -2.28 -1.15 27.58
CA LEU A 100 -2.78 -2.04 28.64
C LEU A 100 -1.99 -3.34 28.75
N ILE A 101 -1.09 -3.65 27.80
CA ILE A 101 -0.33 -4.91 27.78
C ILE A 101 0.59 -5.05 29.00
N PRO A 102 1.43 -4.05 29.37
CA PRO A 102 2.31 -4.19 30.54
C PRO A 102 1.55 -4.42 31.83
N GLU A 103 0.43 -3.72 32.02
CA GLU A 103 -0.42 -3.87 33.20
C GLU A 103 -1.11 -5.24 33.26
N ARG A 104 -1.57 -5.76 32.12
CA ARG A 104 -2.32 -7.03 32.06
C ARG A 104 -1.44 -8.27 32.11
N PHE A 105 -0.26 -8.21 31.52
CA PHE A 105 0.58 -9.39 31.30
C PHE A 105 1.96 -9.29 31.96
N GLY A 106 2.36 -8.12 32.46
CA GLY A 106 3.67 -7.92 33.11
C GLY A 106 4.86 -7.87 32.14
N GLU A 107 4.61 -7.85 30.83
CA GLU A 107 5.64 -7.80 29.80
C GLU A 107 5.77 -6.38 29.22
N PRO A 108 7.01 -5.87 29.03
CA PRO A 108 7.21 -4.56 28.41
C PRO A 108 6.85 -4.59 26.92
N LEU A 109 6.44 -3.43 26.39
CA LEU A 109 6.27 -3.26 24.95
C LEU A 109 7.62 -3.38 24.25
N VAL A 110 7.63 -4.06 23.11
CA VAL A 110 8.79 -4.06 22.20
C VAL A 110 9.04 -2.64 21.67
N PRO A 111 10.29 -2.25 21.35
CA PRO A 111 10.64 -0.85 21.02
C PRO A 111 9.78 -0.24 19.90
N SER A 112 9.52 -0.98 18.83
CA SER A 112 8.67 -0.53 17.72
C SER A 112 7.22 -0.20 18.11
N ILE A 113 6.64 -0.90 19.10
CA ILE A 113 5.30 -0.61 19.62
C ILE A 113 5.35 0.53 20.64
N ALA A 114 6.38 0.56 21.48
CA ALA A 114 6.60 1.62 22.46
C ALA A 114 6.80 3.00 21.81
N ALA A 115 7.31 3.03 20.56
CA ALA A 115 7.48 4.24 19.77
C ALA A 115 6.15 4.94 19.40
N GLY A 116 4.99 4.26 19.50
CA GLY A 116 3.69 4.91 19.32
C GLY A 116 3.44 5.47 17.91
N ILE A 117 4.04 4.84 16.89
CA ILE A 117 4.02 5.31 15.49
C ILE A 117 2.57 5.43 15.00
N ASN A 118 2.21 6.61 14.48
CA ASN A 118 0.88 6.92 13.96
C ASN A 118 0.97 8.00 12.86
N PRO A 119 -0.07 8.18 12.02
CA PRO A 119 -0.06 9.13 10.92
C PRO A 119 -0.66 10.51 11.28
N PHE A 120 -0.86 10.82 12.57
CA PHE A 120 -1.61 12.01 12.99
C PHE A 120 -0.74 13.25 13.21
N ALA A 121 0.59 13.09 13.30
CA ALA A 121 1.52 14.23 13.38
C ALA A 121 1.28 15.25 12.25
N HIS A 122 0.82 14.76 11.09
CA HIS A 122 0.45 15.57 9.94
C HIS A 122 -1.06 15.44 9.67
N GLY A 123 -1.85 16.37 10.23
CA GLY A 123 -3.29 16.50 9.96
C GLY A 123 -4.22 16.10 11.10
N GLY A 124 -3.72 15.50 12.19
CA GLY A 124 -4.51 15.18 13.40
C GLY A 124 -5.40 13.95 13.26
N ILE A 125 -6.25 13.67 14.25
CA ILE A 125 -7.18 12.53 14.22
C ILE A 125 -8.42 12.93 13.39
N PRO A 126 -8.85 12.15 12.37
CA PRO A 126 -10.00 12.52 11.54
C PRO A 126 -11.32 12.63 12.30
N VAL A 127 -11.57 11.75 13.27
CA VAL A 127 -12.79 11.71 14.07
C VAL A 127 -12.44 11.93 15.54
N SER A 128 -13.18 12.82 16.19
CA SER A 128 -12.92 13.20 17.59
C SER A 128 -13.06 12.01 18.54
N THR A 129 -12.09 11.86 19.44
CA THR A 129 -12.10 10.87 20.52
C THR A 129 -13.13 11.18 21.61
N GLU A 130 -13.70 12.38 21.63
CA GLU A 130 -14.72 12.81 22.59
C GLU A 130 -16.12 12.25 22.27
N LEU A 131 -16.32 11.73 21.05
CA LEU A 131 -17.58 11.12 20.65
C LEU A 131 -17.78 9.75 21.30
N SER A 132 -19.02 9.29 21.39
CA SER A 132 -19.29 7.90 21.79
C SER A 132 -18.71 6.93 20.75
N VAL A 133 -18.36 5.71 21.17
CA VAL A 133 -17.83 4.69 20.23
C VAL A 133 -18.77 4.46 19.02
N PRO A 134 -20.10 4.32 19.20
CA PRO A 134 -21.02 4.25 18.06
C PRO A 134 -20.93 5.46 17.11
N ASP A 135 -20.89 6.68 17.64
CA ASP A 135 -20.81 7.90 16.82
C ASP A 135 -19.47 8.01 16.10
N GLN A 136 -18.37 7.59 16.74
CA GLN A 136 -17.06 7.51 16.10
C GLN A 136 -17.08 6.53 14.92
N LEU A 137 -17.67 5.35 15.10
CA LEU A 137 -17.78 4.35 14.03
C LEU A 137 -18.67 4.84 12.88
N CYS A 138 -19.79 5.49 13.16
CA CYS A 138 -20.64 6.11 12.13
C CYS A 138 -19.86 7.15 11.33
N ALA A 139 -19.20 8.10 11.99
CA ALA A 139 -18.41 9.13 11.32
C ALA A 139 -17.23 8.55 10.51
N LEU A 140 -16.57 7.51 11.02
CA LEU A 140 -15.51 6.80 10.30
C LEU A 140 -16.03 6.06 9.06
N ASN A 141 -17.23 5.47 9.14
CA ASN A 141 -17.88 4.82 7.99
C ASN A 141 -18.18 5.86 6.91
N ASP A 142 -18.73 7.02 7.28
CA ASP A 142 -19.00 8.11 6.34
C ASP A 142 -17.73 8.62 5.66
N LEU A 143 -16.63 8.80 6.42
CA LEU A 143 -15.34 9.20 5.86
C LEU A 143 -14.76 8.15 4.92
N ARG A 144 -14.83 6.86 5.31
CA ARG A 144 -14.39 5.75 4.46
C ARG A 144 -15.19 5.70 3.17
N ASP A 145 -16.49 5.93 3.22
CA ASP A 145 -17.37 5.97 2.05
C ASP A 145 -16.98 7.09 1.09
N VAL A 146 -16.74 8.31 1.60
CA VAL A 146 -16.28 9.44 0.79
C VAL A 146 -14.93 9.13 0.14
N TYR A 147 -13.97 8.59 0.91
CA TYR A 147 -12.65 8.21 0.40
C TYR A 147 -12.74 7.10 -0.67
N SER A 148 -13.59 6.10 -0.45
CA SER A 148 -13.81 5.00 -1.39
C SER A 148 -14.42 5.48 -2.70
N ARG A 149 -15.40 6.40 -2.64
CA ARG A 149 -15.99 7.02 -3.84
C ARG A 149 -14.96 7.84 -4.61
N ALA A 150 -14.11 8.62 -3.94
CA ALA A 150 -13.07 9.39 -4.59
C ALA A 150 -12.06 8.49 -5.35
N TRP A 151 -11.70 7.35 -4.76
CA TRP A 151 -10.89 6.34 -5.44
C TRP A 151 -11.64 5.72 -6.62
N GLN A 152 -12.89 5.28 -6.44
CA GLN A 152 -13.72 4.74 -7.53
C GLN A 152 -13.83 5.70 -8.72
N GLU A 153 -14.10 6.98 -8.46
CA GLU A 153 -14.14 8.03 -9.49
C GLU A 153 -12.80 8.15 -10.21
N THR A 154 -11.68 8.04 -9.49
CA THR A 154 -10.34 8.10 -10.07
C THR A 154 -10.09 6.91 -11.00
N TRP A 155 -10.41 5.70 -10.56
CA TRP A 155 -10.34 4.48 -11.38
C TRP A 155 -11.15 4.62 -12.67
N HIS A 156 -12.39 5.09 -12.57
CA HIS A 156 -13.27 5.27 -13.72
C HIS A 156 -12.79 6.38 -14.64
N ARG A 157 -12.49 7.57 -14.11
CA ARG A 157 -12.06 8.73 -14.89
C ARG A 157 -10.78 8.46 -15.69
N GLN A 158 -9.84 7.73 -15.10
CA GLN A 158 -8.56 7.40 -15.73
C GLN A 158 -8.58 6.08 -16.51
N GLN A 159 -9.71 5.34 -16.49
CA GLN A 159 -9.89 4.05 -17.17
C GLN A 159 -8.76 3.05 -16.81
N LEU A 160 -8.43 2.96 -15.52
CA LEU A 160 -7.30 2.16 -15.05
C LEU A 160 -7.65 0.67 -15.05
N ASP A 161 -6.71 -0.15 -15.50
CA ASP A 161 -6.74 -1.61 -15.29
C ASP A 161 -6.07 -1.97 -13.96
N VAL A 162 -5.01 -1.24 -13.60
CA VAL A 162 -4.18 -1.53 -12.43
C VAL A 162 -3.47 -0.27 -11.94
N ILE A 163 -3.15 -0.22 -10.64
CA ILE A 163 -2.25 0.78 -10.06
C ILE A 163 -0.90 0.12 -9.75
N LEU A 164 0.18 0.81 -10.10
CA LEU A 164 1.55 0.49 -9.73
C LEU A 164 2.06 1.57 -8.77
N GLY A 165 2.64 1.15 -7.64
CA GLY A 165 3.18 2.07 -6.65
C GLY A 165 4.31 1.45 -5.83
N PRO A 166 4.86 2.21 -4.87
CA PRO A 166 5.81 1.69 -3.89
C PRO A 166 5.10 0.77 -2.88
N GLY A 167 5.80 -0.24 -2.36
CA GLY A 167 5.34 -1.05 -1.21
C GLY A 167 5.68 -0.43 0.14
N ALA A 168 6.69 0.43 0.20
CA ALA A 168 7.15 1.11 1.40
C ALA A 168 7.95 2.37 1.01
N VAL A 169 8.23 3.24 1.99
CA VAL A 169 9.10 4.41 1.82
C VAL A 169 10.53 4.00 1.50
N SER A 170 11.03 2.96 2.17
CA SER A 170 12.39 2.45 2.07
C SER A 170 12.41 1.02 1.52
N THR A 171 13.62 0.48 1.28
CA THR A 171 13.84 -0.97 1.22
C THR A 171 13.86 -1.54 2.66
N ALA A 172 14.51 -2.69 2.89
CA ALA A 172 14.62 -3.30 4.22
C ALA A 172 15.16 -2.27 5.23
N ALA A 173 14.30 -1.84 6.16
CA ALA A 173 14.65 -0.85 7.16
C ALA A 173 15.50 -1.48 8.29
N PRO A 174 16.39 -0.71 8.94
CA PRO A 174 16.98 -1.11 10.20
C PRO A 174 15.93 -1.52 11.24
N HIS A 175 16.36 -2.33 12.21
CA HIS A 175 15.46 -2.82 13.25
C HIS A 175 14.77 -1.67 14.00
N ASP A 176 13.48 -1.84 14.25
CA ASP A 176 12.62 -0.87 14.96
C ASP A 176 12.52 0.52 14.31
N THR A 177 12.98 0.71 13.06
CA THR A 177 12.89 1.99 12.34
C THR A 177 11.98 1.96 11.11
N TYR A 178 11.09 0.98 10.97
CA TYR A 178 10.22 0.85 9.77
C TYR A 178 9.33 2.08 9.54
N GLY A 179 8.95 2.78 10.62
CA GLY A 179 8.03 3.91 10.54
C GLY A 179 6.59 3.45 10.27
N PHE A 180 5.83 4.22 9.49
CA PHE A 180 4.41 4.00 9.24
C PHE A 180 4.15 3.42 7.82
N PRO A 181 3.30 2.38 7.66
CA PRO A 181 3.02 1.70 6.39
C PRO A 181 2.05 2.49 5.47
N VAL A 182 2.36 3.76 5.16
CA VAL A 182 1.44 4.67 4.46
C VAL A 182 0.98 4.14 3.09
N TYR A 183 1.85 3.44 2.37
CA TYR A 183 1.60 3.00 0.99
C TYR A 183 0.87 1.65 0.91
N THR A 184 0.64 0.96 2.02
CA THR A 184 -0.04 -0.35 2.06
C THR A 184 -1.34 -0.30 2.84
N ILE A 185 -1.37 0.43 3.97
CA ILE A 185 -2.54 0.46 4.88
C ILE A 185 -3.82 0.99 4.21
N ILE A 186 -3.69 1.90 3.24
CA ILE A 186 -4.85 2.47 2.55
C ILE A 186 -5.61 1.42 1.72
N TRP A 187 -4.92 0.38 1.25
CA TRP A 187 -5.55 -0.70 0.50
C TRP A 187 -6.31 -1.64 1.45
N ASN A 188 -5.89 -1.76 2.71
CA ASN A 188 -6.69 -2.42 3.74
C ASN A 188 -7.98 -1.64 4.03
N LEU A 189 -7.90 -0.30 4.14
CA LEU A 189 -9.09 0.53 4.35
C LEU A 189 -10.10 0.40 3.21
N LEU A 190 -9.62 0.39 1.97
CA LEU A 190 -10.44 0.28 0.77
C LEU A 190 -10.90 -1.17 0.47
N ASP A 191 -10.32 -2.16 1.15
CA ASP A 191 -10.49 -3.59 0.85
C ASP A 191 -10.07 -3.92 -0.60
N TYR A 192 -8.93 -3.38 -1.02
CA TYR A 192 -8.38 -3.56 -2.36
C TYR A 192 -7.28 -4.63 -2.35
N PRO A 193 -7.35 -5.66 -3.21
CA PRO A 193 -6.27 -6.62 -3.36
C PRO A 193 -5.00 -5.93 -3.86
N ALA A 194 -3.89 -6.24 -3.20
CA ALA A 194 -2.56 -5.74 -3.51
C ALA A 194 -1.52 -6.86 -3.43
N GLY A 195 -0.53 -6.83 -4.32
CA GLY A 195 0.58 -7.77 -4.33
C GLY A 195 1.92 -7.10 -4.61
N ILE A 196 3.00 -7.76 -4.22
CA ILE A 196 4.36 -7.22 -4.28
C ILE A 196 5.20 -8.00 -5.31
N ILE A 197 5.90 -7.27 -6.19
CA ILE A 197 6.87 -7.80 -7.15
C ILE A 197 8.27 -7.29 -6.76
N PRO A 198 9.21 -8.17 -6.38
CA PRO A 198 10.60 -7.76 -6.14
C PRO A 198 11.25 -7.26 -7.44
N PHE A 199 11.77 -6.04 -7.47
CA PHE A 199 12.36 -5.46 -8.67
C PHE A 199 13.43 -4.43 -8.34
N GLY A 200 14.64 -4.67 -8.83
CA GLY A 200 15.81 -3.84 -8.57
C GLY A 200 16.41 -4.04 -7.18
N PHE A 201 17.57 -3.42 -6.98
CA PHE A 201 18.28 -3.38 -5.71
C PHE A 201 18.72 -1.94 -5.45
N ALA A 202 18.77 -1.56 -4.19
CA ALA A 202 19.43 -0.33 -3.78
C ALA A 202 20.93 -0.40 -4.10
N SER A 203 21.50 0.72 -4.54
CA SER A 203 22.92 0.81 -4.90
C SER A 203 23.48 2.12 -4.41
N ARG A 204 24.50 2.08 -3.57
CA ARG A 204 25.17 3.32 -3.12
C ARG A 204 25.82 4.10 -4.27
N GLU A 205 26.12 3.44 -5.38
CA GLU A 205 26.73 4.07 -6.56
C GLU A 205 25.69 4.80 -7.41
N GLU A 206 24.50 4.21 -7.56
CA GLU A 206 23.39 4.82 -8.32
C GLU A 206 22.56 5.80 -7.47
N ASP A 207 22.56 5.61 -6.15
CA ASP A 207 21.82 6.40 -5.17
C ASP A 207 22.76 7.01 -4.09
N PRO A 208 23.80 7.78 -4.44
CA PRO A 208 24.87 8.16 -3.50
C PRO A 208 24.49 9.25 -2.49
N THR A 209 23.34 9.88 -2.63
CA THR A 209 22.99 11.07 -1.84
C THR A 209 22.15 10.67 -0.62
N PRO A 210 22.63 10.90 0.63
CA PRO A 210 21.82 10.70 1.81
C PRO A 210 20.57 11.59 1.79
N GLN A 211 19.44 11.08 2.29
CA GLN A 211 18.18 11.81 2.32
C GLN A 211 17.55 11.70 3.71
N LYS A 212 17.28 12.85 4.35
CA LYS A 212 16.54 12.88 5.61
C LYS A 212 15.07 12.52 5.40
N SER A 213 14.53 11.72 6.32
CA SER A 213 13.10 11.46 6.37
C SER A 213 12.32 12.74 6.68
N THR A 214 11.16 12.90 6.05
CA THR A 214 10.16 13.92 6.40
C THR A 214 9.09 13.39 7.34
N ALA A 215 8.92 12.07 7.41
CA ALA A 215 7.96 11.44 8.28
C ALA A 215 8.60 11.10 9.62
N GLU A 216 7.86 11.33 10.69
CA GLU A 216 8.26 10.96 12.05
C GLU A 216 8.50 9.45 12.13
N HIS A 217 9.54 9.03 12.86
CA HIS A 217 9.92 7.62 13.07
C HIS A 217 10.30 6.82 11.80
N ALA A 218 10.20 7.40 10.60
CA ALA A 218 10.72 6.80 9.39
C ALA A 218 12.24 7.04 9.27
N PRO A 219 13.00 6.09 8.69
CA PRO A 219 14.44 6.14 8.73
C PRO A 219 14.98 7.11 7.67
N ASP A 220 16.07 7.79 8.00
CA ASP A 220 16.88 8.49 7.01
C ASP A 220 17.43 7.47 6.00
N TYR A 221 17.55 7.88 4.74
CA TYR A 221 18.29 7.13 3.74
C TYR A 221 19.78 7.43 3.88
N LYS A 222 20.56 6.38 4.14
CA LYS A 222 22.02 6.40 4.16
C LYS A 222 22.53 5.34 3.18
N PRO A 223 23.19 5.71 2.08
CA PRO A 223 23.51 4.77 1.00
C PRO A 223 24.16 3.46 1.46
N GLU A 224 25.11 3.53 2.39
CA GLU A 224 25.81 2.35 2.91
C GLU A 224 24.92 1.39 3.71
N ASP A 225 23.90 1.90 4.41
CA ASP A 225 23.03 1.06 5.25
C ASP A 225 22.04 0.24 4.41
N TYR A 226 21.77 0.65 3.17
CA TYR A 226 20.77 0.06 2.29
C TYR A 226 21.36 -0.61 1.05
N ASP A 227 22.68 -0.51 0.82
CA ASP A 227 23.35 -1.04 -0.37
C ASP A 227 23.05 -2.54 -0.58
N GLY A 228 22.63 -2.91 -1.78
CA GLY A 228 22.25 -4.28 -2.13
C GLY A 228 20.90 -4.76 -1.59
N ALA A 229 20.16 -3.96 -0.82
CA ALA A 229 18.84 -4.34 -0.34
C ALA A 229 17.81 -4.42 -1.49
N PRO A 230 16.91 -5.42 -1.51
CA PRO A 230 15.93 -5.56 -2.58
C PRO A 230 14.89 -4.45 -2.55
N CYS A 231 14.59 -3.90 -3.73
CA CYS A 231 13.44 -3.02 -3.94
C CYS A 231 12.21 -3.85 -4.35
N ALA A 232 11.02 -3.25 -4.21
CA ALA A 232 9.79 -3.91 -4.62
C ALA A 232 8.75 -2.92 -5.12
N LEU A 233 7.91 -3.40 -6.03
CA LEU A 233 6.78 -2.70 -6.62
C LEU A 233 5.50 -3.30 -6.08
N GLN A 234 4.52 -2.46 -5.81
CA GLN A 234 3.19 -2.85 -5.38
C GLN A 234 2.20 -2.71 -6.53
N VAL A 235 1.40 -3.75 -6.76
CA VAL A 235 0.38 -3.84 -7.80
C VAL A 235 -0.97 -3.91 -7.10
N ILE A 236 -1.90 -3.00 -7.43
CA ILE A 236 -3.19 -2.86 -6.76
C ILE A 236 -4.31 -2.88 -7.77
N THR A 237 -5.41 -3.55 -7.43
CA THR A 237 -6.66 -3.54 -8.21
C THR A 237 -7.86 -3.29 -7.28
N PRO A 238 -9.05 -2.94 -7.80
CA PRO A 238 -10.22 -2.70 -6.98
C PRO A 238 -10.70 -3.94 -6.22
N ARG A 239 -11.53 -3.74 -5.19
CA ARG A 239 -12.16 -4.79 -4.38
C ARG A 239 -12.75 -5.92 -5.24
N PHE A 240 -12.49 -7.16 -4.84
CA PHE A 240 -12.90 -8.40 -5.51
C PHE A 240 -12.33 -8.58 -6.94
N ARG A 241 -11.15 -8.00 -7.20
CA ARG A 241 -10.40 -8.16 -8.47
C ARG A 241 -9.08 -8.89 -8.27
N ASP A 242 -9.04 -9.83 -7.34
CA ASP A 242 -7.86 -10.64 -7.00
C ASP A 242 -7.27 -11.35 -8.23
N GLU A 243 -8.13 -11.85 -9.12
CA GLU A 243 -7.67 -12.50 -10.36
C GLU A 243 -6.99 -11.51 -11.31
N GLU A 244 -7.56 -10.32 -11.51
CA GLU A 244 -6.93 -9.25 -12.28
C GLU A 244 -5.65 -8.76 -11.60
N CYS A 245 -5.58 -8.71 -10.26
CA CYS A 245 -4.37 -8.35 -9.52
C CYS A 245 -3.23 -9.32 -9.86
N ILE A 246 -3.46 -10.63 -9.71
CA ILE A 246 -2.44 -11.66 -9.98
C ILE A 246 -2.05 -11.67 -11.46
N GLU A 247 -3.02 -11.55 -12.37
CA GLU A 247 -2.73 -11.54 -13.80
C GLU A 247 -1.96 -10.27 -14.22
N ALA A 248 -2.31 -9.11 -13.68
CA ALA A 248 -1.56 -7.88 -13.88
C ALA A 248 -0.14 -8.01 -13.31
N MET A 249 0.03 -8.61 -12.12
CA MET A 249 1.36 -8.87 -11.56
C MET A 249 2.21 -9.73 -12.49
N ARG A 250 1.62 -10.79 -13.07
CA ARG A 250 2.29 -11.68 -14.02
C ARG A 250 2.74 -10.94 -15.29
N ILE A 251 1.87 -10.10 -15.84
CA ILE A 251 2.16 -9.28 -17.02
C ILE A 251 3.28 -8.27 -16.72
N ILE A 252 3.15 -7.54 -15.60
CA ILE A 252 4.11 -6.53 -15.17
C ILE A 252 5.47 -7.17 -14.91
N ASP A 253 5.56 -8.25 -14.14
CA ASP A 253 6.83 -8.94 -13.84
C ASP A 253 7.54 -9.43 -15.10
N ARG A 254 6.78 -9.99 -16.06
CA ARG A 254 7.31 -10.39 -17.37
C ARG A 254 7.93 -9.18 -18.10
N ASP A 255 7.22 -8.06 -18.15
CA ASP A 255 7.56 -6.94 -19.03
C ASP A 255 8.66 -6.04 -18.45
N ILE A 256 8.74 -5.88 -17.14
CA ILE A 256 9.84 -5.16 -16.48
C ILE A 256 11.17 -5.94 -16.51
N ARG A 257 11.12 -7.25 -16.79
CA ARG A 257 12.32 -8.12 -16.88
C ARG A 257 12.73 -8.46 -18.30
N ARG A 258 12.01 -7.97 -19.32
CA ARG A 258 12.45 -8.14 -20.70
C ARG A 258 13.80 -7.46 -20.87
N LYS A 259 14.78 -8.23 -21.32
CA LYS A 259 16.01 -7.66 -21.87
C LYS A 259 15.71 -7.29 -23.32
N ASP A 260 16.09 -6.08 -23.71
CA ASP A 260 16.11 -5.67 -25.12
C ASP A 260 16.93 -6.64 -25.98
#